data_AF-A0A6M3J3C7-F1
#
_entry.id   AF-A0A6M3J3C7-F1
#
_cell.length_a   1.000
_cell.length_b   1.000
_cell.length_c   1.000
_cell.angle_alpha   90.00
_cell.angle_beta   90.00
_cell.angle_gamma   90.00
#
_symmetry.space_group_name_H-M   'P 1'
#
loop_
_entity.id
_entity.type
_entity.pdbx_description
1 polymer ?
#
loop_
_entity_poly.entity_id
_entity_poly.type
_entity_poly.pdbx_seq_one_letter_code
_entity_poly.pdbx_strand_id
1 'polypeptide(L)'
;MEEVRLLRHVVNSDERDKYIKLNNALVTVITVWGNRYPEPTMENVTHPNTKRLIAIHKKYLGFEGNSRIRKVMSAVLRIVANKIEHSANWRDRFSWLVEQLKESDWKPRSYNHPVNDWNEPKPYGGK
;
A
#
# COMPACT_ATOMS: atom_id res chain seq x y z
N MET A 1 31.09 -19.23 6.97
CA MET A 1 30.45 -18.04 7.56
C MET A 1 29.63 -17.40 6.46
N GLU A 2 28.31 -17.37 6.62
CA GLU A 2 27.38 -16.87 5.62
C GLU A 2 27.38 -15.34 5.69
N GLU A 3 27.79 -14.71 4.59
CA GLU A 3 27.87 -13.25 4.46
C GLU A 3 26.45 -12.68 4.55
N VAL A 4 26.12 -12.01 5.65
CA VAL A 4 24.84 -11.30 5.81
C VAL A 4 24.81 -10.15 4.79
N ARG A 5 24.23 -10.40 3.62
CA ARG A 5 24.01 -9.36 2.61
C ARG A 5 22.98 -8.37 3.12
N LEU A 6 23.46 -7.25 3.65
CA LEU A 6 22.66 -6.09 4.01
C LEU A 6 21.82 -5.64 2.80
N LEU A 7 20.51 -5.51 2.99
CA LEU A 7 19.58 -4.96 2.01
C LEU A 7 20.09 -3.56 1.57
N ARG A 8 20.62 -3.48 0.35
CA ARG A 8 21.22 -2.25 -0.24
C ARG A 8 20.23 -1.09 -0.42
N HIS A 9 18.95 -1.28 -0.10
CA HIS A 9 17.88 -0.27 -0.17
C HIS A 9 17.68 0.50 1.14
N VAL A 10 18.34 0.07 2.23
CA VAL A 10 18.38 0.87 3.45
C VAL A 10 19.28 2.07 3.16
N VAL A 11 18.71 3.28 3.22
CA VAL A 11 19.47 4.52 3.24
C VAL A 11 20.43 4.44 4.43
N ASN A 12 21.64 3.96 4.20
CA ASN A 12 22.75 3.95 5.16
C ASN A 12 23.51 5.27 4.98
N SER A 13 22.83 6.37 5.28
CA SER A 13 23.43 7.71 5.34
C SER A 13 23.25 8.28 6.75
N ASP A 14 23.99 9.33 7.07
CA ASP A 14 23.87 10.07 8.34
C ASP A 14 22.45 10.61 8.58
N GLU A 15 21.61 10.64 7.55
CA GLU A 15 20.23 11.09 7.60
C GLU A 15 19.22 9.97 7.88
N ARG A 16 19.66 8.71 7.92
CA ARG A 16 18.80 7.54 8.16
C ARG A 16 17.89 7.73 9.37
N ASP A 17 18.45 8.22 10.47
CA ASP A 17 17.69 8.43 11.71
C ASP A 17 16.66 9.56 11.57
N LYS A 18 16.94 10.59 10.76
CA LYS A 18 15.96 11.64 10.43
C LYS A 18 14.79 11.03 9.64
N TYR A 19 15.07 10.22 8.62
CA TYR A 19 14.03 9.55 7.83
C TYR A 19 13.20 8.56 8.65
N ILE A 20 13.82 7.82 9.58
CA ILE A 20 13.11 6.92 10.49
C ILE A 20 12.14 7.71 11.39
N LYS A 21 12.61 8.81 12.00
CA LYS A 21 11.77 9.67 12.84
C LYS A 21 10.61 10.27 12.05
N LEU A 22 10.88 10.79 10.84
CA LEU A 22 9.85 11.34 9.97
C LEU A 22 8.82 10.29 9.56
N ASN A 23 9.26 9.08 9.17
CA ASN A 23 8.37 7.99 8.82
C ASN A 23 7.50 7.56 10.01
N ASN A 24 8.03 7.53 11.22
CA ASN A 24 7.24 7.26 12.43
C ASN A 24 6.15 8.33 12.63
N ALA A 25 6.48 9.61 12.47
CA ALA A 25 5.52 10.70 12.58
C ALA A 25 4.42 10.60 11.49
N LEU A 26 4.82 10.37 10.24
CA LEU A 26 3.89 10.22 9.12
C LEU A 26 2.93 9.05 9.30
N VAL A 27 3.43 7.90 9.75
CA VAL A 27 2.60 6.71 10.05
C VAL A 27 1.54 7.05 11.08
N THR A 28 1.91 7.75 12.16
CA THR A 28 0.96 8.18 13.19
C THR A 28 -0.08 9.12 12.62
N VAL A 29 0.33 10.15 11.87
CA VAL A 29 -0.57 11.15 11.27
C VAL A 29 -1.56 10.47 10.33
N ILE A 30 -1.09 9.65 9.38
CA ILE A 30 -1.95 8.95 8.41
C ILE A 30 -2.96 8.05 9.14
N THR A 31 -2.51 7.31 10.15
CA THR A 31 -3.39 6.40 10.90
C THR A 31 -4.46 7.17 11.68
N VAL A 32 -4.08 8.25 12.37
CA VAL A 32 -5.02 9.08 13.14
C VAL A 32 -6.05 9.72 12.23
N TRP A 33 -5.62 10.32 11.11
CA TRP A 33 -6.53 10.95 10.16
C TRP A 33 -7.41 9.94 9.43
N GLY A 34 -6.86 8.80 9.02
CA GLY A 34 -7.63 7.75 8.37
C GLY A 34 -8.70 7.16 9.29
N ASN A 35 -8.41 7.03 10.58
CA ASN A 35 -9.38 6.54 11.56
C ASN A 35 -10.56 7.48 11.82
N ARG A 36 -10.50 8.75 11.37
CA ARG A 36 -11.65 9.67 11.43
C ARG A 36 -12.70 9.42 10.35
N TYR A 37 -12.35 8.71 9.28
CA TYR A 37 -13.30 8.32 8.26
C TYR A 37 -14.08 7.07 8.72
N PRO A 38 -15.38 6.96 8.41
CA PRO A 38 -16.14 5.76 8.71
C PRO A 38 -15.58 4.57 7.94
N GLU A 39 -15.72 3.37 8.51
CA GLU A 39 -15.31 2.12 7.85
C GLU A 39 -16.23 1.83 6.66
N PRO A 40 -15.71 1.76 5.43
CA PRO A 40 -16.49 1.35 4.27
C PRO A 40 -16.69 -0.17 4.29
N THR A 41 -17.94 -0.60 4.26
CA THR A 41 -18.33 -2.01 4.21
C THR A 41 -19.14 -2.27 2.93
N MET A 42 -19.30 -3.53 2.53
CA MET A 42 -20.02 -3.86 1.30
C MET A 42 -21.51 -3.45 1.36
N GLU A 43 -22.05 -3.32 2.56
CA GLU A 43 -23.43 -2.95 2.87
C GLU A 43 -23.65 -1.43 2.89
N ASN A 44 -22.63 -0.64 3.26
CA ASN A 44 -22.77 0.80 3.44
C ASN A 44 -22.27 1.65 2.26
N VAL A 45 -21.68 1.01 1.24
CA VAL A 45 -21.23 1.69 0.01
C VAL A 45 -22.11 1.32 -1.19
N THR A 46 -22.32 2.28 -2.06
CA THR A 46 -23.12 2.13 -3.29
C THR A 46 -22.23 2.00 -4.52
N HIS A 47 -21.09 2.72 -4.57
CA HIS A 47 -20.31 2.84 -5.79
C HIS A 47 -19.51 1.56 -6.10
N PRO A 48 -19.53 1.04 -7.35
CA PRO A 48 -18.86 -0.20 -7.71
C PRO A 48 -17.35 -0.20 -7.47
N ASN A 49 -16.66 0.92 -7.75
CA ASN A 49 -15.21 0.99 -7.52
C ASN A 49 -14.87 1.04 -6.02
N THR A 50 -15.75 1.57 -5.17
CA THR A 50 -15.58 1.50 -3.72
C THR A 50 -15.68 0.05 -3.26
N LYS A 51 -16.68 -0.71 -3.73
CA LYS A 51 -16.82 -2.15 -3.45
C LYS A 51 -15.59 -2.95 -3.90
N ARG A 52 -15.06 -2.66 -5.09
CA ARG A 52 -13.81 -3.27 -5.57
C ARG A 52 -12.63 -2.96 -4.66
N LEU A 53 -12.51 -1.71 -4.18
CA LEU A 53 -11.43 -1.31 -3.28
C LEU A 53 -11.52 -2.03 -1.93
N ILE A 54 -12.73 -2.18 -1.37
CA ILE A 54 -12.96 -2.98 -0.15
C ILE A 54 -12.52 -4.44 -0.36
N ALA A 55 -12.87 -5.04 -1.50
CA ALA A 55 -12.46 -6.41 -1.82
C ALA A 55 -10.94 -6.55 -1.95
N ILE A 56 -10.26 -5.58 -2.59
CA ILE A 56 -8.80 -5.53 -2.68
C ILE A 56 -8.18 -5.36 -1.29
N HIS A 57 -8.73 -4.49 -0.46
CA HIS A 57 -8.28 -4.26 0.91
C HIS A 57 -8.34 -5.55 1.74
N LYS A 58 -9.45 -6.29 1.66
CA LYS A 58 -9.60 -7.59 2.34
C LYS A 58 -8.54 -8.60 1.90
N LYS A 59 -8.24 -8.67 0.60
CA LYS A 59 -7.15 -9.51 0.08
C LYS A 59 -5.78 -9.07 0.61
N TYR A 60 -5.52 -7.76 0.62
CA TYR A 60 -4.29 -7.20 1.15
C TYR A 60 -4.09 -7.52 2.64
N LEU A 61 -5.14 -7.43 3.47
CA LEU A 61 -5.08 -7.79 4.89
C LEU A 61 -4.69 -9.25 5.13
N GLY A 62 -5.10 -10.16 4.24
CA GLY A 62 -4.72 -11.57 4.29
C GLY A 62 -3.28 -11.84 3.81
N PHE A 63 -2.74 -10.96 2.96
CA PHE A 63 -1.37 -11.06 2.44
C PHE A 63 -0.32 -10.43 3.37
N GLU A 64 -0.61 -9.24 3.93
CA GLU A 64 0.36 -8.44 4.68
C GLU A 64 0.56 -8.97 6.10
N GLY A 65 1.73 -9.54 6.40
CA GLY A 65 2.09 -10.00 7.75
C GLY A 65 2.50 -8.88 8.72
N ASN A 66 2.95 -7.73 8.21
CA ASN A 66 3.43 -6.63 9.05
C ASN A 66 2.27 -5.79 9.61
N SER A 67 1.99 -5.92 10.90
CA SER A 67 0.89 -5.23 11.58
C SER A 67 0.96 -3.70 11.47
N ARG A 68 2.16 -3.12 11.44
CA ARG A 68 2.34 -1.66 11.33
C ARG A 68 2.00 -1.16 9.94
N ILE A 69 2.49 -1.83 8.89
CA ILE A 69 2.18 -1.46 7.50
C ILE A 69 0.69 -1.67 7.22
N ARG A 70 0.13 -2.78 7.72
CA ARG A 70 -1.29 -3.10 7.64
C ARG A 70 -2.17 -1.96 8.17
N LYS A 71 -1.82 -1.36 9.32
CA LYS A 71 -2.56 -0.22 9.90
C LYS A 71 -2.54 0.99 8.98
N VAL A 72 -1.37 1.36 8.46
CA VAL A 72 -1.20 2.52 7.58
C VAL A 72 -1.96 2.33 6.28
N MET A 73 -1.78 1.19 5.63
CA MET A 73 -2.45 0.89 4.37
C MET A 73 -3.96 0.81 4.53
N SER A 74 -4.45 0.28 5.66
CA SER A 74 -5.89 0.28 5.95
C SER A 74 -6.43 1.70 6.13
N ALA A 75 -5.70 2.57 6.83
CA ALA A 75 -6.07 3.97 6.97
C ALA A 75 -6.12 4.70 5.61
N VAL A 76 -5.12 4.48 4.75
CA VAL A 76 -5.08 5.05 3.39
C VAL A 76 -6.25 4.54 2.55
N LEU A 77 -6.46 3.23 2.49
CA LEU A 77 -7.53 2.62 1.70
C LEU A 77 -8.92 3.07 2.19
N ARG A 78 -9.09 3.25 3.51
CA ARG A 78 -10.31 3.82 4.08
C ARG A 78 -10.56 5.24 3.59
N ILE A 79 -9.55 6.10 3.60
CA ILE A 79 -9.65 7.48 3.09
C ILE A 79 -10.05 7.45 1.61
N VAL A 80 -9.33 6.67 0.79
CA VAL A 80 -9.56 6.60 -0.65
C VAL A 80 -10.97 6.07 -0.96
N ALA A 81 -11.42 5.00 -0.30
CA ALA A 81 -12.76 4.45 -0.44
C ALA A 81 -13.83 5.51 -0.15
N ASN A 82 -13.71 6.24 0.97
CA ASN A 82 -14.63 7.31 1.32
C ASN A 82 -14.64 8.45 0.29
N LYS A 83 -13.47 8.82 -0.25
CA LYS A 83 -13.38 9.86 -1.29
C LYS A 83 -13.98 9.42 -2.62
N ILE A 84 -13.77 8.17 -3.03
CA ILE A 84 -14.40 7.62 -4.24
C ILE A 84 -15.92 7.54 -4.06
N GLU A 85 -16.39 7.14 -2.88
CA GLU A 85 -17.81 6.99 -2.58
C GLU A 85 -18.54 8.35 -2.62
N HIS A 86 -18.01 9.34 -1.91
CA HIS A 86 -18.76 10.58 -1.62
C HIS A 86 -18.29 11.81 -2.40
N SER A 87 -17.27 11.72 -3.26
CA SER A 87 -16.76 12.88 -4.00
C SER A 87 -16.46 12.54 -5.46
N ALA A 88 -17.35 12.96 -6.36
CA ALA A 88 -17.19 12.80 -7.81
C ALA A 88 -15.83 13.34 -8.32
N ASN A 89 -15.43 14.52 -7.84
CA ASN A 89 -14.16 15.15 -8.20
C ASN A 89 -12.92 14.30 -7.87
N TRP A 90 -12.99 13.53 -6.77
CA TRP A 90 -11.92 12.62 -6.35
C TRP A 90 -11.99 11.30 -7.10
N ARG A 91 -13.21 10.82 -7.36
CA ARG A 91 -13.46 9.63 -8.16
C ARG A 91 -12.87 9.76 -9.57
N ASP A 92 -13.08 10.89 -10.24
CA ASP A 92 -12.59 11.10 -11.61
C ASP A 92 -11.06 11.09 -11.66
N ARG A 93 -10.41 11.80 -10.73
CA ARG A 93 -8.93 11.81 -10.61
C ARG A 93 -8.37 10.43 -10.30
N PHE A 94 -9.04 9.67 -9.43
CA PHE A 94 -8.60 8.32 -9.10
C PHE A 94 -8.78 7.36 -10.27
N SER A 95 -9.90 7.44 -11.01
CA SER A 95 -10.13 6.66 -12.22
C SER A 95 -9.07 6.96 -13.27
N TRP A 96 -8.80 8.25 -13.54
CA TRP A 96 -7.73 8.67 -14.44
C TRP A 96 -6.36 8.11 -14.01
N LEU A 97 -6.01 8.19 -12.72
CA LEU A 97 -4.76 7.62 -12.22
C LEU A 97 -4.67 6.10 -12.47
N VAL A 98 -5.75 5.36 -12.22
CA VAL A 98 -5.80 3.91 -12.44
C VAL A 98 -5.70 3.56 -13.93
N GLU A 99 -6.31 4.36 -14.81
CA GLU A 99 -6.18 4.22 -16.26
C GLU A 99 -4.73 4.43 -16.70
N GLN A 100 -4.10 5.52 -16.25
CA GLN A 100 -2.70 5.80 -16.56
C GLN A 100 -1.75 4.70 -16.06
N LEU A 101 -1.99 4.14 -14.87
CA LEU A 101 -1.19 3.01 -14.36
C LEU A 101 -1.35 1.73 -15.20
N LYS A 102 -2.52 1.51 -15.78
CA LYS A 102 -2.76 0.37 -16.68
C LYS A 102 -2.12 0.58 -18.04
N GLU A 103 -2.21 1.78 -18.57
CA GLU A 103 -1.65 2.16 -19.88
C GLU A 103 -0.13 2.25 -19.84
N SER A 104 0.46 2.60 -18.69
CA SER A 104 1.90 2.80 -18.57
C SER A 104 2.72 1.50 -18.51
N ASP A 105 2.10 0.33 -18.76
CA ASP A 105 2.70 -0.98 -18.52
C ASP A 105 3.38 -1.07 -17.13
N TRP A 106 2.75 -0.49 -16.10
CA TRP A 106 3.33 -0.51 -14.75
C TRP A 106 3.45 -1.97 -14.29
N LYS A 107 4.67 -2.50 -14.35
CA LYS A 107 4.93 -3.89 -13.95
C LYS A 107 4.80 -3.94 -12.42
N PRO A 108 3.82 -4.68 -11.87
CA PRO A 108 3.51 -4.63 -10.44
C PRO A 108 4.66 -5.13 -9.54
N ARG A 109 5.74 -5.69 -10.12
CA ARG A 109 7.05 -5.94 -9.51
C ARG A 109 8.12 -5.90 -10.61
N SER A 110 9.33 -5.47 -10.26
CA SER A 110 10.49 -5.66 -11.13
C SER A 110 10.83 -7.16 -11.17
N TYR A 111 11.12 -7.69 -12.37
CA TYR A 111 11.61 -9.07 -12.55
C TYR A 111 12.87 -9.29 -11.69
N ASN A 112 12.98 -10.42 -10.98
CA ASN A 112 14.09 -10.76 -10.07
C ASN A 112 14.24 -9.88 -8.79
N HIS A 113 13.17 -9.30 -8.28
CA HIS A 113 13.20 -8.55 -7.01
C HIS A 113 12.26 -9.16 -5.95
N PRO A 114 12.74 -10.15 -5.17
CA PRO A 114 11.96 -10.73 -4.08
C PRO A 114 11.82 -9.73 -2.92
N VAL A 115 10.68 -9.77 -2.23
CA VAL A 115 10.34 -8.82 -1.15
C VAL A 115 10.54 -9.44 0.24
N ASN A 116 10.32 -10.75 0.38
CA ASN A 116 10.39 -11.48 1.64
C ASN A 116 11.64 -12.38 1.71
N ASP A 117 11.95 -13.16 0.68
CA ASP A 117 13.19 -13.93 0.54
C ASP A 117 13.48 -14.37 -0.92
N TRP A 118 14.70 -14.86 -1.20
CA TRP A 118 15.07 -15.40 -2.52
C TRP A 118 14.42 -16.76 -2.86
N ASN A 119 13.64 -17.35 -1.95
CA ASN A 119 12.87 -18.57 -2.18
C ASN A 119 11.45 -18.29 -2.71
N GLU A 120 11.06 -17.02 -2.88
CA GLU A 120 9.81 -16.67 -3.55
C GLU A 120 9.71 -17.38 -4.92
N PRO A 121 8.52 -17.85 -5.35
CA PRO A 121 8.38 -18.53 -6.62
C PRO A 121 8.65 -17.59 -7.81
N LYS A 122 9.21 -18.15 -8.91
CA LYS A 122 9.44 -17.42 -10.16
C LYS A 122 8.14 -16.78 -10.65
N PRO A 123 8.15 -15.52 -11.13
CA PRO A 123 9.32 -14.74 -11.56
C PRO A 123 9.92 -13.76 -10.52
N TYR A 124 9.55 -13.89 -9.23
CA TYR A 124 9.91 -12.87 -8.22
C TYR A 124 11.10 -13.28 -7.35
N GLY A 125 11.27 -14.59 -7.10
CA GLY A 125 12.46 -15.19 -6.52
C GLY A 125 12.79 -16.51 -7.22
N GLY A 126 13.95 -17.08 -6.90
CA GLY A 126 14.40 -18.34 -7.45
C GLY A 126 15.87 -18.60 -7.13
N LYS A 127 16.17 -19.88 -6.91
CA LYS A 127 17.39 -20.43 -7.50
C LYS A 127 17.18 -20.59 -9.02
#